data_AF-M0N3M1-F1
#
_entry.id   AF-M0N3M1-F1
#
_cell.length_a   1.000
_cell.length_b   1.000
_cell.length_c   1.000
_cell.angle_alpha   90.00
_cell.angle_beta   90.00
_cell.angle_gamma   90.00
#
_symmetry.space_group_name_H-M   'P 1'
#
loop_
_entity.id
_entity.type
_entity.pdbx_description
1 polymer ?
#
loop_
_entity_poly.entity_id
_entity_poly.type
_entity_poly.pdbx_seq_one_letter_code
_entity_poly.pdbx_strand_id
1 'polypeptide(L)'
;MSTTHAANARAVVESLSYRDTPLDRTPARDDAVLAAYKHLITHRSLSRLALVGNVYPMRDAGLGAGEWYDALIVPLLADLPGVSPPGPGTALWRYEPASIS
;
A
#
# COMPACT_ATOMS: atom_id res chain seq x y z
N MET A 1 -10.04 -14.08 -14.96
CA MET A 1 -11.05 -13.04 -14.63
C MET A 1 -10.57 -12.21 -13.44
N SER A 2 -9.55 -11.35 -13.61
CA SER A 2 -8.93 -10.59 -12.50
C SER A 2 -8.91 -9.07 -12.73
N THR A 3 -9.55 -8.59 -13.78
CA THR A 3 -9.52 -7.17 -14.20
C THR A 3 -10.33 -6.26 -13.27
N THR A 4 -11.44 -6.74 -12.70
CA THR A 4 -12.31 -5.92 -11.84
C THR A 4 -11.62 -5.50 -10.53
N HIS A 5 -10.91 -6.41 -9.86
CA HIS A 5 -10.26 -6.09 -8.59
C HIS A 5 -9.05 -5.15 -8.78
N ALA A 6 -8.31 -5.32 -9.88
CA ALA A 6 -7.15 -4.49 -10.20
C ALA A 6 -7.51 -3.08 -10.70
N ALA A 7 -8.60 -2.95 -11.47
CA ALA A 7 -9.13 -1.65 -11.91
C ALA A 7 -9.66 -0.84 -10.72
N ASN A 8 -10.37 -1.49 -9.79
CA ASN A 8 -10.85 -0.85 -8.57
C ASN A 8 -9.69 -0.35 -7.70
N ALA A 9 -8.63 -1.15 -7.54
CA ALA A 9 -7.47 -0.74 -6.73
C ALA A 9 -6.78 0.53 -7.26
N ARG A 10 -6.68 0.68 -8.59
CA ARG A 10 -6.05 1.87 -9.19
C ARG A 10 -6.86 3.14 -8.93
N ALA A 11 -8.17 3.10 -9.18
CA ALA A 11 -9.05 4.25 -8.96
C ALA A 11 -9.05 4.69 -7.48
N VAL A 12 -9.00 3.73 -6.55
CA VAL A 12 -8.90 4.02 -5.12
C VAL A 12 -7.59 4.76 -4.80
N VAL A 13 -6.44 4.26 -5.27
CA VAL A 13 -5.15 4.93 -5.04
C VAL A 13 -5.12 6.31 -5.66
N GLU A 14 -5.68 6.47 -6.86
CA GLU A 14 -5.74 7.76 -7.54
C GLU A 14 -6.62 8.79 -6.79
N SER A 15 -7.52 8.33 -5.91
CA SER A 15 -8.36 9.17 -5.04
C SER A 15 -7.75 9.49 -3.68
N LEU A 16 -6.60 8.88 -3.33
CA LEU A 16 -5.95 9.12 -2.04
C LEU A 16 -5.52 10.59 -1.92
N SER A 17 -5.75 11.11 -0.72
CA SER A 17 -5.22 12.41 -0.30
C SER A 17 -3.81 12.21 0.26
N TYR A 18 -2.86 12.98 -0.24
CA TYR A 18 -1.50 13.05 0.33
C TYR A 18 -1.40 14.11 1.44
N ARG A 19 -2.53 14.67 1.90
CA ARG A 19 -2.56 15.79 2.84
C ARG A 19 -1.77 15.53 4.13
N ASP A 20 -1.84 14.30 4.64
CA ASP A 20 -1.18 13.89 5.88
C ASP A 20 0.13 13.12 5.61
N THR A 21 0.56 13.07 4.34
CA THR A 21 1.82 12.51 3.88
C THR A 21 2.85 13.63 3.76
N PRO A 22 4.10 13.46 4.22
CA PRO A 22 5.13 14.49 4.08
C PRO A 22 5.73 14.59 2.66
N LEU A 23 5.11 13.93 1.67
CA LEU A 23 5.64 13.78 0.31
C LEU A 23 4.62 14.32 -0.69
N ASP A 24 5.12 14.97 -1.74
CA ASP A 24 4.29 15.35 -2.88
C ASP A 24 3.73 14.12 -3.62
N ARG A 25 2.57 14.29 -4.23
CA ARG A 25 2.03 13.26 -5.11
C ARG A 25 2.79 13.24 -6.44
N THR A 26 3.22 12.04 -6.87
CA THR A 26 3.80 11.81 -8.20
C THR A 26 3.28 10.48 -8.77
N PRO A 27 3.32 10.29 -10.11
CA PRO A 27 2.92 9.01 -10.70
C PRO A 27 3.70 7.81 -10.17
N ALA A 28 5.00 7.97 -9.88
CA ALA A 28 5.83 6.90 -9.34
C ALA A 28 5.44 6.52 -7.90
N ARG A 29 5.02 7.51 -7.10
CA ARG A 29 4.54 7.30 -5.73
C ARG A 29 3.17 6.62 -5.70
N ASP A 30 2.25 7.06 -6.55
CA ASP A 30 0.95 6.40 -6.74
C ASP A 30 1.15 4.93 -7.18
N ASP A 31 2.08 4.69 -8.11
CA ASP A 31 2.38 3.35 -8.61
C ASP A 31 3.04 2.44 -7.55
N ALA A 32 3.81 3.01 -6.62
CA ALA A 32 4.36 2.28 -5.48
C ALA A 32 3.27 1.88 -4.46
N VAL A 33 2.38 2.81 -4.11
CA VAL A 33 1.25 2.55 -3.20
C VAL A 33 0.31 1.50 -3.81
N LEU A 34 0.01 1.63 -5.11
CA LEU A 34 -0.79 0.65 -5.84
C LEU A 34 -0.15 -0.75 -5.86
N ALA A 35 1.17 -0.83 -6.05
CA ALA A 35 1.88 -2.10 -6.00
C ALA A 35 1.85 -2.74 -4.61
N ALA A 36 2.10 -1.95 -3.56
CA ALA A 36 2.03 -2.41 -2.18
C ALA A 36 0.62 -2.94 -1.84
N TYR A 37 -0.43 -2.21 -2.24
CA TYR A 37 -1.81 -2.61 -2.00
C TYR A 37 -2.17 -3.90 -2.74
N LYS A 38 -1.84 -4.02 -4.04
CA LYS A 38 -2.04 -5.25 -4.80
C LYS A 38 -1.28 -6.44 -4.21
N HIS A 39 -0.07 -6.21 -3.73
CA HIS A 39 0.73 -7.24 -3.09
C HIS A 39 0.06 -7.70 -1.79
N LEU A 40 -0.47 -6.77 -0.99
CA LEU A 40 -1.20 -7.08 0.24
C LEU A 40 -2.52 -7.81 -0.04
N ILE A 41 -3.31 -7.38 -1.02
CA ILE A 41 -4.53 -8.09 -1.45
C ILE A 41 -4.22 -9.54 -1.82
N THR A 42 -3.12 -9.76 -2.53
CA THR A 42 -2.70 -11.07 -3.02
C THR A 42 -2.30 -12.01 -1.88
N HIS A 43 -1.51 -11.51 -0.92
CA HIS A 43 -0.91 -12.34 0.14
C HIS A 43 -1.70 -12.33 1.45
N ARG A 44 -2.70 -11.44 1.57
CA ARG A 44 -3.58 -11.21 2.73
C ARG A 44 -2.89 -10.73 4.02
N SER A 45 -1.60 -11.01 4.19
CA SER A 45 -0.81 -10.59 5.32
C SER A 45 0.64 -10.34 4.90
N LEU A 46 1.21 -9.18 5.25
CA LEU A 46 2.58 -8.80 4.89
C LEU A 46 3.32 -8.10 6.02
N SER A 47 4.60 -8.42 6.20
CA SER A 47 5.50 -7.67 7.07
C SER A 47 6.11 -6.47 6.35
N ARG A 48 6.72 -5.54 7.11
CA ARG A 48 7.62 -4.52 6.55
C ARG A 48 8.69 -5.13 5.65
N LEU A 49 9.33 -6.21 6.10
CA LEU A 49 10.37 -6.89 5.34
C LEU A 49 9.84 -7.44 4.01
N ALA A 50 8.63 -7.98 3.99
CA ALA A 50 8.03 -8.48 2.76
C ALA A 50 7.76 -7.34 1.76
N LEU A 51 7.24 -6.19 2.21
CA LEU A 51 7.02 -5.02 1.35
C LEU A 51 8.33 -4.45 0.81
N VAL A 52 9.32 -4.25 1.67
CA VAL A 52 10.64 -3.73 1.27
C VAL A 52 11.41 -4.73 0.40
N GLY A 53 11.24 -6.04 0.61
CA GLY A 53 11.94 -7.06 -0.16
C GLY A 53 11.32 -7.32 -1.54
N ASN A 54 10.00 -7.20 -1.68
CA ASN A 54 9.29 -7.65 -2.90
C ASN A 54 8.68 -6.51 -3.72
N VAL A 55 8.41 -5.35 -3.13
CA VAL A 55 7.75 -4.23 -3.84
C VAL A 55 8.75 -3.11 -4.11
N TYR A 56 9.46 -2.67 -3.08
CA TYR A 56 10.41 -1.54 -3.18
C TYR A 56 11.42 -1.66 -4.34
N PRO A 57 12.10 -2.81 -4.59
CA PRO A 57 13.15 -2.87 -5.62
C PRO A 57 12.67 -2.57 -7.05
N MET A 58 11.37 -2.67 -7.30
CA MET A 58 10.76 -2.37 -8.60
C MET A 58 9.98 -1.05 -8.60
N ARG A 59 9.72 -0.47 -7.42
CA ARG A 59 8.78 0.64 -7.19
C ARG A 59 9.27 1.57 -6.09
N ASP A 60 10.54 1.97 -6.14
CA ASP A 60 11.19 2.79 -5.10
C ASP A 60 10.66 4.23 -5.03
N ALA A 61 9.95 4.70 -6.07
CA ALA A 61 9.41 6.04 -6.19
C ALA A 61 10.45 7.17 -5.99
N GLY A 62 11.73 6.89 -6.26
CA GLY A 62 12.85 7.81 -6.06
C GLY A 62 13.24 8.03 -4.59
N LEU A 63 12.81 7.16 -3.68
CA LEU A 63 13.05 7.27 -2.24
C LEU A 63 14.01 6.17 -1.77
N GLY A 64 14.68 6.39 -0.63
CA GLY A 64 15.39 5.32 0.07
C GLY A 64 14.42 4.35 0.74
N ALA A 65 14.80 3.08 0.91
CA ALA A 65 13.90 2.03 1.44
C ALA A 65 13.23 2.35 2.80
N GLY A 66 13.92 3.08 3.68
CA GLY A 66 13.35 3.54 4.96
C GLY A 66 12.26 4.58 4.75
N GLU A 67 12.61 5.68 4.08
CA GLU A 67 11.70 6.76 3.73
C GLU A 67 10.52 6.29 2.88
N TRP A 68 10.76 5.42 1.90
CA TRP A 68 9.72 4.77 1.11
C TRP A 68 8.69 4.06 1.99
N TYR A 69 9.15 3.30 2.99
CA TYR A 69 8.22 2.61 3.87
C TYR A 69 7.51 3.58 4.82
N ASP A 70 8.28 4.37 5.57
CA ASP A 70 7.77 5.16 6.69
C ASP A 70 7.00 6.41 6.25
N ALA A 71 7.46 7.09 5.19
CA ALA A 71 6.90 8.36 4.73
C ALA A 71 5.88 8.19 3.59
N LEU A 72 5.96 7.11 2.80
CA LEU A 72 5.01 6.89 1.69
C LEU A 72 4.03 5.76 1.98
N ILE A 73 4.52 4.55 2.26
CA ILE A 73 3.66 3.37 2.35
C ILE A 73 2.82 3.36 3.62
N VAL A 74 3.41 3.58 4.80
CA VAL A 74 2.67 3.52 6.08
C VAL A 74 1.43 4.43 6.09
N PRO A 75 1.51 5.75 5.82
CA PRO A 75 0.33 6.61 5.88
C PRO A 75 -0.71 6.23 4.83
N LEU A 76 -0.29 6.04 3.58
CA LEU A 76 -1.22 5.87 2.45
C LEU A 76 -1.83 4.48 2.39
N LEU A 77 -1.09 3.43 2.76
CA LEU A 77 -1.59 2.05 2.75
C LEU A 77 -2.63 1.85 3.87
N ALA A 78 -2.49 2.53 5.00
CA ALA A 78 -3.46 2.47 6.11
C ALA A 78 -4.84 3.05 5.74
N ASP A 79 -4.88 4.03 4.84
CA ASP A 79 -6.12 4.67 4.39
C ASP A 79 -6.87 3.85 3.32
N LEU A 80 -6.29 2.75 2.85
CA LEU A 80 -6.91 1.93 1.81
C LEU A 80 -8.00 1.01 2.36
N PRO A 81 -9.09 0.82 1.60
CA PRO A 81 -10.22 0.02 2.04
C PRO A 81 -9.82 -1.43 2.29
N GLY A 82 -10.31 -2.00 3.38
CA GLY A 82 -10.02 -3.38 3.79
C GLY A 82 -8.59 -3.60 4.29
N VAL A 83 -7.76 -2.56 4.37
CA VAL A 83 -6.42 -2.65 4.95
C VAL A 83 -6.48 -2.41 6.45
N SER A 84 -5.82 -3.29 7.20
CA SER A 84 -5.54 -3.09 8.62
C SER A 84 -4.04 -2.91 8.83
N PRO A 85 -3.59 -1.78 9.39
CA PRO A 85 -2.18 -1.57 9.71
C PRO A 85 -1.70 -2.52 10.82
N PRO A 86 -0.38 -2.70 10.96
CA PRO A 86 0.18 -3.40 12.11
C PRO A 86 -0.20 -2.68 13.41
N GLY A 87 -1.01 -3.33 14.25
CA GLY A 87 -1.33 -2.86 15.60
C GLY A 87 -0.24 -3.17 16.64
N PRO A 88 -0.45 -2.76 17.91
CA PRO A 88 0.47 -3.06 19.01
C PRO A 88 0.75 -4.56 19.13
N GLY A 89 2.03 -4.94 19.11
CA GLY A 89 2.45 -6.35 19.23
C GLY A 89 2.32 -7.19 17.95
N THR A 90 1.86 -6.63 16.83
CA THR A 90 1.88 -7.29 15.51
C THR A 90 2.75 -6.50 14.54
N ALA A 91 3.53 -7.21 13.71
CA ALA A 91 4.38 -6.63 12.68
C ALA A 91 3.79 -6.76 11.26
N LEU A 92 2.51 -7.12 11.16
CA LEU A 92 1.87 -7.52 9.92
C LEU A 92 0.71 -6.60 9.53
N TRP A 93 0.76 -6.11 8.30
CA TRP A 93 -0.37 -5.56 7.56
C TRP A 93 -1.33 -6.69 7.21
N ARG A 94 -2.63 -6.43 7.22
CA ARG A 94 -3.66 -7.40 6.80
C ARG A 94 -4.60 -6.79 5.77
N TYR A 95 -5.12 -7.63 4.89
CA TYR A 95 -6.22 -7.28 4.01
C TYR A 95 -7.41 -8.21 4.19
N GLU A 96 -8.50 -7.62 4.67
CA GLU A 96 -9.78 -8.27 4.89
C GLU A 96 -10.82 -7.53 4.00
N PRO A 97 -11.30 -8.15 2.91
CA PRO A 97 -12.30 -7.51 2.07
C PRO A 97 -13.56 -7.33 2.91
N ALA A 98 -14.16 -6.15 2.85
CA ALA A 98 -15.42 -5.88 3.56
C ALA A 98 -16.42 -7.00 3.23
N SER A 99 -16.83 -7.76 4.25
CA SER A 99 -17.87 -8.77 4.07
C SER A 99 -19.13 -8.04 3.64
N ILE A 100 -19.58 -8.31 2.41
CA ILE A 100 -20.90 -7.89 1.95
C ILE A 100 -21.88 -8.70 2.81
N SER A 101 -22.41 -8.09 3.86
CA SER A 101 -23.50 -8.63 4.67
C SER A 101 -24.84 -8.19 4.07
#